data_AF-A0A2W6SL68-F1
#
_entry.id   AF-A0A2W6SL68-F1
#
_cell.length_a   1.000
_cell.length_b   1.000
_cell.length_c   1.000
_cell.angle_alpha   90.00
_cell.angle_beta   90.00
_cell.angle_gamma   90.00
#
_symmetry.space_group_name_H-M   'P 1'
#
loop_
_entity.id
_entity.type
_entity.pdbx_description
1 polymer ?
#
loop_
_entity_poly.entity_id
_entity_poly.type
_entity_poly.pdbx_seq_one_letter_code
_entity_poly.pdbx_strand_id
1 'polypeptide(L)'
;MNQTKIISQILYYICFILAIGYLLTAVYSILCLVTGFSITPYKENAYFHINYPFTDKPFLNIENNYPYILFSFLLVLITYGVFFWFSAKVFKVFFQSKLFTKDNITHLKRFYLYNIFFPLPIVVIASFFVGVESIIWGLVFIHFMLGIFCLFLANIFKQGLHLQNEQDLII
;
A
#
# COMPACT_ATOMS: atom_id res chain seq x y z
N MET A 1 5.74 -26.86 6.13
CA MET A 1 5.23 -25.77 7.00
C MET A 1 6.30 -24.73 7.37
N ASN A 2 7.52 -25.12 7.78
CA ASN A 2 8.57 -24.14 8.12
C ASN A 2 8.98 -23.23 6.96
N GLN A 3 9.07 -23.77 5.74
CA GLN A 3 9.38 -22.98 4.54
C GLN A 3 8.35 -21.86 4.31
N THR A 4 7.04 -22.14 4.40
CA THR A 4 5.98 -21.13 4.27
C THR A 4 6.09 -20.03 5.34
N LYS A 5 6.42 -20.40 6.59
CA LYS A 5 6.65 -19.43 7.66
C LYS A 5 7.84 -18.52 7.36
N ILE A 6 8.96 -19.09 6.92
CA ILE A 6 10.17 -18.34 6.55
C ILE A 6 9.88 -17.38 5.40
N ILE A 7 9.26 -17.87 4.33
CA ILE A 7 8.89 -17.05 3.17
C ILE A 7 7.97 -15.90 3.60
N SER A 8 6.92 -16.19 4.38
CA SER A 8 5.99 -15.17 4.86
C SER A 8 6.68 -14.14 5.76
N GLN A 9 7.63 -14.56 6.58
CA GLN A 9 8.40 -13.66 7.43
C GLN A 9 9.30 -12.73 6.62
N ILE A 10 9.98 -13.25 5.60
CA ILE A 10 10.79 -12.43 4.68
C ILE A 10 9.90 -11.40 3.97
N LEU A 11 8.78 -11.86 3.38
CA LEU A 11 7.83 -11.00 2.68
C LEU A 11 7.21 -9.94 3.60
N TYR A 12 6.95 -10.28 4.86
CA TYR A 12 6.50 -9.31 5.87
C TYR A 12 7.48 -8.16 6.03
N TYR A 13 8.78 -8.45 6.25
CA TYR A 13 9.77 -7.39 6.43
C TYR A 13 9.99 -6.58 5.17
N ILE A 14 10.01 -7.21 3.99
CA ILE A 14 10.09 -6.50 2.71
C ILE A 14 8.92 -5.52 2.57
N CYS A 15 7.68 -6.01 2.69
CA CYS A 15 6.50 -5.15 2.58
C CYS A 15 6.47 -4.07 3.66
N PHE A 16 6.90 -4.37 4.89
CA PHE A 16 6.92 -3.39 5.98
C PHE A 16 7.93 -2.27 5.73
N ILE A 17 9.14 -2.61 5.27
CA ILE A 17 10.18 -1.63 4.91
C ILE A 17 9.70 -0.77 3.73
N LEU A 18 9.12 -1.38 2.70
CA LEU A 18 8.54 -0.65 1.57
C LEU A 18 7.43 0.30 2.02
N ALA A 19 6.51 -0.17 2.87
CA ALA A 19 5.43 0.67 3.40
C ALA A 19 5.98 1.90 4.12
N ILE A 20 6.97 1.71 4.99
CA ILE A 20 7.64 2.82 5.68
C ILE A 20 8.32 3.75 4.68
N GLY A 21 9.08 3.22 3.72
CA GLY A 21 9.78 4.02 2.71
C GLY A 21 8.82 4.91 1.92
N TYR A 22 7.72 4.34 1.40
CA TYR A 22 6.70 5.08 0.66
C TYR A 22 6.00 6.14 1.52
N LEU A 23 5.57 5.79 2.74
CA LEU A 23 4.85 6.72 3.62
C LEU A 23 5.74 7.83 4.15
N LEU A 24 7.00 7.54 4.52
CA LEU A 24 7.97 8.58 4.91
C LEU A 24 8.28 9.50 3.75
N THR A 25 8.45 8.96 2.54
CA THR A 25 8.64 9.77 1.33
C THR A 25 7.45 10.67 1.07
N ALA A 26 6.22 10.16 1.24
CA ALA A 26 5.00 10.97 1.10
C ALA A 26 4.93 12.09 2.14
N VAL A 27 5.16 11.78 3.43
CA VAL A 27 5.16 12.78 4.52
C VAL A 27 6.22 13.85 4.29
N TYR A 28 7.44 13.44 3.93
CA TYR A 28 8.53 14.36 3.63
C TYR A 28 8.18 15.26 2.43
N SER A 29 7.65 14.67 1.36
CA SER A 29 7.26 15.43 0.17
C SER A 29 6.16 16.44 0.47
N ILE A 30 5.14 16.06 1.26
CA ILE A 30 4.08 16.98 1.71
C ILE A 30 4.69 18.13 2.52
N LEU A 31 5.58 17.85 3.46
CA LEU A 31 6.25 18.89 4.26
C LEU A 31 6.99 19.87 3.36
N CYS A 32 7.82 19.36 2.44
CA CYS A 32 8.59 20.20 1.51
C CYS A 32 7.66 21.05 0.64
N LEU A 33 6.62 20.44 0.04
CA LEU A 33 5.68 21.12 -0.85
C LEU A 33 4.85 22.21 -0.16
N VAL A 34 4.46 21.98 1.10
CA VAL A 34 3.65 22.95 1.87
C VAL A 34 4.50 24.09 2.41
N THR A 35 5.75 23.83 2.82
CA THR A 35 6.60 24.82 3.48
C THR A 35 7.59 25.51 2.54
N GLY A 36 7.80 24.98 1.33
CA GLY A 36 8.91 25.34 0.46
C GLY A 36 10.27 24.85 0.96
N PHE A 37 10.32 24.10 2.06
CA PHE A 37 11.56 23.56 2.60
C PHE A 37 12.20 22.59 1.61
N SER A 38 13.51 22.73 1.38
CA SER A 38 14.31 21.77 0.61
C SER A 38 13.79 21.53 -0.83
N ILE A 39 13.18 22.56 -1.43
CA ILE A 39 12.74 22.57 -2.83
C ILE A 39 13.66 23.46 -3.66
N THR A 40 14.14 22.94 -4.80
CA THR A 40 14.88 23.73 -5.78
C THR A 40 14.15 23.66 -7.13
N PRO A 41 13.59 24.76 -7.63
CA PRO A 41 13.01 24.80 -8.96
C PRO A 41 14.10 24.77 -10.04
N TYR A 42 13.80 24.12 -11.17
CA TYR A 42 14.68 24.10 -12.33
C TYR A 42 13.88 24.08 -13.63
N LYS A 43 14.55 24.35 -14.76
CA LYS A 43 13.94 24.54 -16.10
C LYS A 43 12.75 25.51 -16.05
N GLU A 44 13.04 26.78 -15.79
CA GLU A 44 12.03 27.86 -15.79
C GLU A 44 10.83 27.58 -14.86
N ASN A 45 11.08 26.97 -13.71
CA ASN A 45 10.07 26.56 -12.71
C ASN A 45 9.07 25.51 -13.20
N ALA A 46 9.33 24.81 -14.31
CA ALA A 46 8.47 23.71 -14.77
C ALA A 46 8.59 22.46 -13.88
N TYR A 47 9.71 22.31 -13.16
CA TYR A 47 9.98 21.16 -12.31
C TYR A 47 10.56 21.56 -10.96
N PHE A 48 10.39 20.70 -9.97
CA PHE A 48 10.99 20.80 -8.65
C PHE A 48 11.90 19.62 -8.38
N HIS A 49 13.08 19.92 -7.85
CA HIS A 49 13.83 18.98 -7.03
C HIS A 49 13.31 19.07 -5.60
N ILE A 50 12.84 17.95 -5.05
CA ILE A 50 12.79 17.77 -3.60
C ILE A 50 14.14 17.20 -3.20
N ASN A 51 14.94 17.96 -2.45
CA ASN A 51 16.29 17.53 -2.07
C ASN A 51 16.28 16.65 -0.82
N TYR A 52 17.39 15.96 -0.55
CA TYR A 52 17.60 15.31 0.74
C TYR A 52 17.61 16.36 1.87
N PRO A 53 17.11 16.01 3.08
CA PRO A 53 17.01 16.95 4.19
C PRO A 53 18.34 17.66 4.46
N PHE A 54 18.29 18.99 4.55
CA PHE A 54 19.45 19.84 4.86
C PHE A 54 20.59 19.78 3.83
N THR A 55 20.30 19.40 2.58
CA THR A 55 21.29 19.37 1.50
C THR A 55 20.69 19.90 0.19
N ASP A 56 21.56 20.23 -0.77
CA ASP A 56 21.16 20.58 -2.15
C ASP A 56 21.18 19.37 -3.10
N LYS A 57 21.27 18.14 -2.57
CA LYS A 57 21.31 16.93 -3.39
C LYS A 57 19.88 16.52 -3.77
N PRO A 58 19.54 16.40 -5.08
CA PRO A 58 18.22 15.98 -5.49
C PRO A 58 17.88 14.58 -4.98
N PHE A 59 16.71 14.43 -4.37
CA PHE A 59 16.14 13.14 -3.95
C PHE A 59 15.00 12.72 -4.88
N LEU A 60 14.05 13.61 -5.17
CA LEU A 60 12.95 13.39 -6.09
C LEU A 60 12.86 14.52 -7.12
N ASN A 61 12.44 14.17 -8.32
CA ASN A 61 12.15 15.12 -9.39
C ASN A 61 10.68 15.02 -9.72
N ILE A 62 9.97 16.15 -9.64
CA ILE A 62 8.52 16.22 -9.88
C ILE A 62 8.21 17.40 -10.79
N GLU A 63 7.11 17.32 -11.52
CA GLU A 63 6.57 18.46 -12.26
C GLU A 63 5.94 19.46 -11.29
N ASN A 64 6.16 20.75 -11.54
CA ASN A 64 5.50 21.84 -10.83
C ASN A 64 4.10 22.07 -11.42
N ASN A 65 3.24 21.08 -11.23
CA ASN A 65 1.87 21.06 -11.71
C ASN A 65 0.98 20.45 -10.63
N TYR A 66 -0.03 21.19 -10.14
CA TYR A 66 -0.86 20.75 -9.03
C TYR A 66 -1.61 19.42 -9.28
N PRO A 67 -2.32 19.24 -10.42
CA PRO A 67 -2.86 17.94 -10.81
C PRO A 67 -1.85 16.79 -10.75
N TYR A 68 -0.65 16.99 -11.32
CA TYR A 68 0.41 15.99 -11.28
C TYR A 68 0.84 15.67 -9.85
N ILE A 69 1.14 16.71 -9.05
CA ILE A 69 1.60 16.57 -7.66
C ILE A 69 0.59 15.76 -6.84
N LEU A 70 -0.70 16.06 -7.00
CA LEU A 70 -1.74 15.39 -6.23
C LEU A 70 -2.02 13.98 -6.73
N PHE A 71 -2.32 13.80 -8.02
CA PHE A 71 -2.88 12.56 -8.56
C PHE A 71 -1.83 11.58 -9.09
N SER A 72 -0.71 12.07 -9.61
CA SER A 72 0.34 11.22 -10.19
C SER A 72 1.50 10.96 -9.23
N PHE A 73 1.70 11.83 -8.24
CA PHE A 73 2.82 11.72 -7.30
C PHE A 73 2.38 11.35 -5.88
N LEU A 74 1.72 12.26 -5.14
CA LEU A 74 1.38 12.03 -3.73
C LEU A 74 0.38 10.89 -3.55
N LEU A 75 -0.68 10.85 -4.36
CA LEU A 75 -1.69 9.79 -4.32
C LEU A 75 -1.08 8.42 -4.56
N VAL A 76 -0.16 8.31 -5.53
CA VAL A 76 0.57 7.07 -5.83
C VAL A 76 1.43 6.66 -4.63
N LEU A 77 2.26 7.57 -4.09
CA LEU A 77 3.10 7.26 -2.93
C LEU A 77 2.30 6.77 -1.73
N ILE A 78 1.20 7.45 -1.40
CA ILE A 78 0.36 7.12 -0.24
C ILE A 78 -0.34 5.77 -0.45
N THR A 79 -0.96 5.57 -1.63
CA THR A 79 -1.72 4.34 -1.91
C THR A 79 -0.83 3.11 -1.99
N TYR A 80 0.37 3.22 -2.54
CA TYR A 80 1.35 2.12 -2.49
C TYR A 80 1.88 1.89 -1.08
N GLY A 81 2.13 2.94 -0.29
CA GLY A 81 2.50 2.81 1.12
C GLY A 81 1.46 2.05 1.93
N VAL A 82 0.17 2.39 1.76
CA VAL A 82 -0.95 1.69 2.41
C VAL A 82 -1.10 0.25 1.90
N PHE A 83 -0.95 0.03 0.60
CA PHE A 83 -0.97 -1.30 0.00
C PHE A 83 0.10 -2.21 0.64
N PHE A 84 1.35 -1.77 0.68
CA PHE A 84 2.44 -2.53 1.29
C PHE A 84 2.24 -2.74 2.79
N TRP A 85 1.66 -1.75 3.49
CA TRP A 85 1.33 -1.90 4.90
C TRP A 85 0.32 -3.03 5.13
N PHE A 86 -0.76 -3.09 4.35
CA PHE A 86 -1.73 -4.17 4.46
C PHE A 86 -1.15 -5.52 4.00
N SER A 87 -0.36 -5.55 2.92
CA SER A 87 0.37 -6.75 2.48
C SER A 87 1.25 -7.32 3.61
N ALA A 88 1.98 -6.47 4.32
CA ALA A 88 2.77 -6.89 5.47
C ALA A 88 1.87 -7.55 6.54
N LYS A 89 0.73 -6.95 6.87
CA LYS A 89 -0.20 -7.56 7.84
C LYS A 89 -0.76 -8.91 7.37
N VAL A 90 -1.01 -9.09 6.07
CA VAL A 90 -1.40 -10.38 5.49
C VAL A 90 -0.28 -11.41 5.67
N PHE A 91 0.97 -11.09 5.31
CA PHE A 91 2.09 -12.02 5.51
C PHE A 91 2.33 -12.37 6.98
N LYS A 92 2.08 -11.41 7.89
CA LYS A 92 2.13 -11.65 9.34
C LYS A 92 1.22 -12.79 9.77
N VAL A 93 0.05 -12.94 9.16
CA VAL A 93 -0.92 -14.00 9.50
C VAL A 93 -0.28 -15.39 9.38
N PHE A 94 0.54 -15.62 8.36
CA PHE A 94 1.01 -16.97 7.99
C PHE A 94 2.20 -17.48 8.82
N PHE A 95 2.82 -16.65 9.66
CA PHE A 95 3.89 -17.09 10.56
C PHE A 95 3.56 -16.92 12.05
N GLN A 96 2.31 -16.59 12.38
CA GLN A 96 1.83 -16.62 13.77
C GLN A 96 1.66 -18.06 14.29
N SER A 97 1.61 -18.19 15.62
CA SER A 97 1.38 -19.47 16.29
C SER A 97 -0.05 -19.99 16.08
N LYS A 98 -1.05 -19.10 16.13
CA LYS A 98 -2.45 -19.40 15.84
C LYS A 98 -2.89 -18.67 14.56
N LEU A 99 -3.33 -19.42 13.55
CA LEU A 99 -3.75 -18.87 12.27
C LEU A 99 -5.19 -18.32 12.33
N PHE A 100 -6.11 -19.11 12.84
CA PHE A 100 -7.53 -18.77 12.92
C PHE A 100 -7.80 -17.91 14.16
N THR A 101 -7.71 -16.60 13.99
CA THR A 101 -8.01 -15.61 15.04
C THR A 101 -8.82 -14.45 14.46
N LYS A 102 -9.61 -13.77 15.30
CA LYS A 102 -10.38 -12.58 14.88
C LYS A 102 -9.47 -11.48 14.30
N ASP A 103 -8.27 -11.33 14.86
CA ASP A 103 -7.29 -10.34 14.40
C ASP A 103 -6.75 -10.67 13.01
N ASN A 104 -6.41 -11.94 12.76
CA ASN A 104 -5.91 -12.37 11.45
C ASN A 104 -6.99 -12.25 10.37
N ILE A 105 -8.23 -12.60 10.69
CA ILE A 105 -9.37 -12.38 9.79
C ILE A 105 -9.52 -10.88 9.48
N THR A 106 -9.32 -10.01 10.47
CA THR A 106 -9.39 -8.56 10.28
C THR A 106 -8.28 -8.03 9.37
N HIS A 107 -7.06 -8.57 9.46
CA HIS A 107 -5.96 -8.23 8.57
C HIS A 107 -6.28 -8.60 7.11
N LEU A 108 -6.73 -9.84 6.87
CA LEU A 108 -7.18 -10.28 5.54
C LEU A 108 -8.35 -9.43 5.04
N LYS A 109 -9.29 -9.08 5.93
CA LYS A 109 -10.46 -8.25 5.62
C LYS A 109 -10.09 -6.87 5.11
N ARG A 110 -9.23 -6.17 5.84
CA ARG A 110 -8.78 -4.82 5.44
C ARG A 110 -8.05 -4.86 4.10
N PHE A 111 -7.21 -5.86 3.90
CA PHE A 111 -6.48 -6.02 2.65
C PHE A 111 -7.41 -6.27 1.45
N TYR A 112 -8.36 -7.21 1.53
CA TYR A 112 -9.25 -7.45 0.38
C TYR A 112 -10.17 -6.25 0.11
N LEU A 113 -10.68 -5.58 1.15
CA LEU A 113 -11.54 -4.40 0.98
C LEU A 113 -10.79 -3.28 0.27
N TYR A 114 -9.54 -3.04 0.68
CA TYR A 114 -8.68 -2.07 0.02
C TYR A 114 -8.52 -2.40 -1.47
N ASN A 115 -8.07 -3.62 -1.78
CA ASN A 115 -7.74 -4.02 -3.13
C ASN A 115 -8.94 -4.10 -4.09
N ILE A 116 -10.14 -4.41 -3.59
CA ILE A 116 -11.36 -4.46 -4.40
C ILE A 116 -11.93 -3.05 -4.64
N PHE A 117 -11.97 -2.20 -3.61
CA PHE A 117 -12.79 -1.00 -3.64
C PHE A 117 -12.01 0.32 -3.77
N PHE A 118 -10.69 0.35 -3.55
CA PHE A 118 -9.94 1.61 -3.60
C PHE A 118 -9.28 1.89 -4.97
N PRO A 119 -8.55 0.95 -5.61
CA PRO A 119 -7.79 1.25 -6.83
C PRO A 119 -8.65 1.80 -7.98
N LEU A 120 -9.80 1.18 -8.27
CA LEU A 120 -10.63 1.60 -9.39
C LEU A 120 -11.19 3.02 -9.21
N PRO A 121 -11.88 3.37 -8.09
CA PRO A 121 -12.33 4.74 -7.88
C PRO A 121 -11.20 5.76 -7.90
N ILE A 122 -10.05 5.43 -7.32
CA ILE A 122 -8.87 6.31 -7.31
C ILE A 122 -8.40 6.64 -8.73
N VAL A 123 -8.26 5.62 -9.58
CA VAL A 123 -7.79 5.81 -10.96
C VAL A 123 -8.84 6.53 -11.81
N VAL A 124 -10.12 6.21 -11.64
CA VAL A 124 -11.21 6.92 -12.33
C VAL A 124 -11.21 8.39 -11.95
N ILE A 125 -11.11 8.73 -10.67
CA ILE A 125 -11.04 10.12 -10.22
C ILE A 125 -9.79 10.82 -10.78
N ALA A 126 -8.62 10.17 -10.72
CA ALA A 126 -7.38 10.73 -11.24
C ALA A 126 -7.45 11.03 -12.75
N SER A 127 -8.16 10.20 -13.54
CA SER A 127 -8.29 10.38 -14.99
C SER A 127 -9.00 11.67 -15.43
N PHE A 128 -9.72 12.34 -14.52
CA PHE A 128 -10.30 13.66 -14.80
C PHE A 128 -9.25 14.79 -14.74
N PHE A 129 -8.10 14.55 -14.12
CA PHE A 129 -7.09 15.58 -13.83
C PHE A 129 -5.75 15.32 -14.52
N VAL A 130 -5.39 14.05 -14.73
CA VAL A 130 -4.10 13.64 -15.31
C VAL A 130 -4.29 12.49 -16.29
N GLY A 131 -3.41 12.42 -17.30
CA GLY A 131 -3.38 11.29 -18.21
C GLY A 131 -3.02 10.00 -17.47
N VAL A 132 -3.88 8.99 -17.54
CA VAL A 132 -3.64 7.68 -16.94
C VAL A 132 -3.11 6.73 -18.00
N GLU A 133 -1.89 6.22 -17.80
CA GLU A 133 -1.29 5.25 -18.71
C GLU A 133 -2.08 3.93 -18.72
N SER A 134 -2.09 3.24 -19.87
CA SER A 134 -2.83 1.97 -20.05
C SER A 134 -2.39 0.89 -19.04
N ILE A 135 -1.11 0.88 -18.65
CA ILE A 135 -0.57 -0.06 -17.66
C ILE A 135 -1.25 0.07 -16.29
N ILE A 136 -1.71 1.26 -15.92
CA ILE A 136 -2.38 1.52 -14.65
C ILE A 136 -3.72 0.79 -14.57
N TRP A 137 -4.45 0.68 -15.69
CA TRP A 137 -5.68 -0.12 -15.74
C TRP A 137 -5.42 -1.61 -15.54
N GLY A 138 -4.30 -2.11 -16.08
CA GLY A 138 -3.83 -3.47 -15.80
C GLY A 138 -3.52 -3.68 -14.31
N LEU A 139 -2.90 -2.70 -13.65
CA LEU A 139 -2.64 -2.76 -12.21
C LEU A 139 -3.93 -2.75 -11.38
N VAL A 140 -4.93 -1.94 -11.73
CA VAL A 140 -6.25 -1.95 -11.09
C VAL A 140 -6.87 -3.36 -11.15
N PHE A 141 -6.80 -4.02 -12.30
CA PHE A 141 -7.28 -5.38 -12.45
C PHE A 141 -6.51 -6.39 -11.58
N ILE A 142 -5.18 -6.27 -11.50
CA ILE A 142 -4.35 -7.12 -10.64
C ILE A 142 -4.73 -6.93 -9.17
N HIS A 143 -4.91 -5.70 -8.71
CA HIS A 143 -5.37 -5.43 -7.34
C HIS A 143 -6.73 -6.07 -7.09
N PHE A 144 -7.69 -5.90 -8.00
CA PHE A 144 -9.01 -6.53 -7.87
C PHE A 144 -8.89 -8.05 -7.70
N MET A 145 -8.13 -8.72 -8.57
CA MET A 145 -7.89 -10.17 -8.48
C MET A 145 -7.26 -10.59 -7.14
N LEU A 146 -6.24 -9.86 -6.69
CA LEU A 146 -5.58 -10.09 -5.42
C LEU A 146 -6.55 -9.91 -4.23
N GLY A 147 -7.43 -8.93 -4.32
CA GLY A 147 -8.53 -8.73 -3.38
C GLY A 147 -9.49 -9.92 -3.33
N ILE A 148 -9.93 -10.42 -4.48
CA ILE A 148 -10.81 -11.61 -4.56
C ILE A 148 -10.15 -12.85 -3.93
N PHE A 149 -8.87 -13.11 -4.21
CA PHE A 149 -8.16 -14.22 -3.56
C PHE A 149 -8.10 -14.06 -2.04
N CYS A 150 -7.82 -12.85 -1.55
CA CYS A 150 -7.75 -12.61 -0.11
C CYS A 150 -9.13 -12.64 0.57
N LEU A 151 -10.22 -12.30 -0.15
CA LEU A 151 -11.59 -12.48 0.33
C LEU A 151 -11.89 -13.95 0.62
N PHE A 152 -11.52 -14.86 -0.30
CA PHE A 152 -11.67 -16.29 -0.06
C PHE A 152 -10.85 -16.75 1.15
N LEU A 153 -9.60 -16.31 1.27
CA LEU A 153 -8.77 -16.61 2.45
C LEU A 153 -9.41 -16.11 3.75
N ALA A 154 -9.94 -14.89 3.77
CA ALA A 154 -10.60 -14.33 4.95
C ALA A 154 -11.83 -15.17 5.36
N ASN A 155 -12.61 -15.66 4.40
CA ASN A 155 -13.78 -16.51 4.66
C ASN A 155 -13.38 -17.91 5.12
N ILE A 156 -12.33 -18.51 4.54
CA ILE A 156 -11.77 -19.79 5.01
C ILE A 156 -11.30 -19.65 6.46
N PHE A 157 -10.61 -18.55 6.79
CA PHE A 157 -10.14 -18.31 8.15
C PHE A 157 -11.30 -18.11 9.13
N LYS A 158 -12.36 -17.43 8.70
CA LYS A 158 -13.59 -17.26 9.49
C LYS A 158 -14.28 -18.60 9.76
N GLN A 159 -14.42 -19.46 8.75
CA GLN A 159 -15.00 -20.79 8.91
C GLN A 159 -14.11 -21.67 9.82
N GLY A 160 -12.80 -21.62 9.64
CA GLY A 160 -11.85 -22.35 10.49
C GLY A 160 -11.94 -21.95 11.96
N LEU A 161 -12.08 -20.64 12.24
CA LEU A 161 -12.29 -20.16 13.61
C LEU A 161 -13.63 -20.64 14.21
N HIS A 162 -14.70 -20.67 13.41
CA HIS A 162 -15.99 -21.19 13.86
C HIS A 162 -15.88 -22.65 14.28
N LEU A 163 -15.28 -23.49 13.43
CA LEU A 163 -15.11 -24.92 13.69
C LEU A 163 -14.23 -25.19 14.91
N GLN A 164 -13.17 -24.40 15.12
CA GLN A 164 -12.33 -24.49 16.32
C GLN A 164 -13.13 -24.23 17.59
N ASN A 165 -13.97 -23.18 17.61
CA ASN A 165 -14.79 -22.88 18.77
C ASN A 165 -15.84 -23.95 19.04
N GLU A 166 -16.43 -24.56 18.00
CA GLU A 166 -17.37 -25.67 18.18
C GLU A 166 -16.70 -26.92 18.76
N GLN A 167 -15.49 -27.25 18.32
CA GLN A 167 -14.74 -28.38 18.85
C GLN A 167 -14.27 -28.15 20.29
N ASP A 168 -13.82 -26.94 20.62
CA ASP A 168 -13.44 -26.54 21.99
C ASP A 168 -14.64 -26.55 22.96
N LEU A 169 -15.88 -26.43 22.47
CA LEU A 169 -17.11 -26.49 23.28
C LEU A 169 -17.58 -27.93 23.59
N ILE A 170 -17.06 -28.94 22.88
CA ILE A 170 -17.49 -30.35 23.01
C ILE A 170 -16.58 -31.16 23.96
N ILE A 171 -15.41 -30.63 24.34
CA ILE A 171 -14.42 -31.26 25.24
C ILE A 171 -14.66 -30.80 26.68
#